data_AF-A0A1V5WF20-F1
#
_entry.id   AF-A0A1V5WF20-F1
#
_cell.length_a   1.000
_cell.length_b   1.000
_cell.length_c   1.000
_cell.angle_alpha   90.00
_cell.angle_beta   90.00
_cell.angle_gamma   90.00
#
_symmetry.space_group_name_H-M   'P 1'
#
loop_
_entity.id
_entity.type
_entity.pdbx_description
1 polymer ?
#
loop_
_entity_poly.entity_id
_entity_poly.type
_entity_poly.pdbx_seq_one_letter_code
_entity_poly.pdbx_strand_id
1 'polypeptide(L)'
;MADTDTVTHLFTLATAAENAAEAMYLILAQRFAPYPEVARFWHEMAHEETVHARTLERLRELQASEVLDSPADPCMLQKAERNAHEDIIERARRVSDLEEAYQLAHAVENSEVNAVFELLLTTFPEDSASSKFLRVQLHEHVQRLMTSFPSAYSEVITRRAALPVDHL
;
A
#
# COMPACT_ATOMS: atom_id res chain seq x y z
N MET A 1 14.19 -14.13 -22.05
CA MET A 1 13.66 -14.67 -20.78
C MET A 1 13.16 -13.49 -20.00
N ALA A 2 11.95 -13.52 -19.44
CA ALA A 2 11.51 -12.41 -18.60
C ALA A 2 12.40 -12.40 -17.35
N ASP A 3 13.05 -11.28 -17.10
CA ASP A 3 14.07 -11.11 -16.06
C ASP A 3 13.40 -10.92 -14.69
N THR A 4 12.70 -11.96 -14.22
CA THR A 4 11.94 -11.97 -12.96
C THR A 4 12.82 -11.84 -11.72
N ASP A 5 14.13 -11.99 -11.88
CA ASP A 5 15.05 -12.08 -10.74
C ASP A 5 15.86 -10.78 -10.56
N THR A 6 15.46 -9.69 -11.23
CA THR A 6 16.22 -8.43 -11.29
C THR A 6 15.71 -7.36 -10.35
N VAL A 7 16.56 -6.37 -10.05
CA VAL A 7 16.16 -5.13 -9.37
C VAL A 7 15.03 -4.42 -10.12
N THR A 8 15.03 -4.45 -11.46
CA THR A 8 13.92 -3.95 -12.28
C THR A 8 12.59 -4.64 -11.97
N HIS A 9 12.61 -5.97 -11.84
CA HIS A 9 11.39 -6.71 -11.48
C HIS A 9 10.89 -6.34 -10.10
N LEU A 10 11.81 -6.16 -9.15
CA LEU A 10 11.49 -5.77 -7.79
C LEU A 10 10.85 -4.37 -7.69
N PHE A 11 11.34 -3.38 -8.44
CA PHE A 11 10.66 -2.08 -8.60
C PHE A 11 9.26 -2.22 -9.22
N THR A 12 9.12 -3.13 -10.18
CA THR A 12 7.83 -3.40 -10.85
C THR A 12 6.82 -3.96 -9.85
N LEU A 13 7.22 -4.93 -9.02
CA LEU A 13 6.37 -5.51 -7.98
C LEU A 13 5.99 -4.50 -6.91
N ALA A 14 6.96 -3.70 -6.42
CA ALA A 14 6.68 -2.67 -5.42
C ALA A 14 5.69 -1.62 -5.97
N THR A 15 5.94 -1.09 -7.17
CA THR A 15 5.02 -0.13 -7.81
C THR A 15 3.63 -0.74 -8.05
N ALA A 16 3.56 -2.03 -8.40
CA ALA A 16 2.28 -2.72 -8.55
C ALA A 16 1.52 -2.85 -7.22
N ALA A 17 2.22 -3.06 -6.10
CA ALA A 17 1.62 -3.11 -4.77
C ALA A 17 1.02 -1.75 -4.37
N GLU A 18 1.75 -0.65 -4.54
CA GLU A 18 1.26 0.72 -4.29
C GLU A 18 -0.01 1.02 -5.10
N ASN A 19 0.02 0.72 -6.41
CA ASN A 19 -1.15 0.94 -7.27
C ASN A 19 -2.36 0.05 -6.86
N ALA A 20 -2.11 -1.15 -6.36
CA ALA A 20 -3.16 -2.03 -5.88
C ALA A 20 -3.75 -1.51 -4.56
N ALA A 21 -2.92 -0.96 -3.65
CA ALA A 21 -3.35 -0.30 -2.42
C ALA A 21 -4.18 0.96 -2.73
N GLU A 22 -3.75 1.80 -3.69
CA GLU A 22 -4.55 2.92 -4.19
C GLU A 22 -5.95 2.45 -4.64
N ALA A 23 -5.98 1.45 -5.52
CA ALA A 23 -7.23 0.92 -6.06
C ALA A 23 -8.13 0.34 -4.96
N MET A 24 -7.55 -0.36 -3.98
CA MET A 24 -8.24 -0.86 -2.80
C MET A 24 -8.89 0.30 -2.04
N TYR A 25 -8.13 1.35 -1.71
CA TYR A 25 -8.64 2.50 -0.97
C TYR A 25 -9.73 3.27 -1.71
N LEU A 26 -9.62 3.44 -3.03
CA LEU A 26 -10.66 4.05 -3.86
C LEU A 26 -11.96 3.22 -3.86
N ILE A 27 -11.86 1.88 -3.88
CA ILE A 27 -13.03 1.00 -3.75
C ILE A 27 -13.68 1.17 -2.37
N LEU A 28 -12.89 1.19 -1.30
CA LEU A 28 -13.42 1.41 0.06
C LEU A 28 -14.08 2.79 0.18
N ALA A 29 -13.48 3.84 -0.37
CA ALA A 29 -14.06 5.18 -0.40
C ALA A 29 -15.43 5.20 -1.08
N GLN A 30 -15.55 4.52 -2.23
CA GLN A 30 -16.81 4.40 -2.96
C GLN A 30 -17.86 3.60 -2.17
N ARG A 31 -17.46 2.47 -1.59
CA ARG A 31 -18.38 1.59 -0.85
C ARG A 31 -18.89 2.23 0.44
N PHE A 32 -18.09 3.06 1.10
CA PHE A 32 -18.48 3.77 2.32
C PHE A 32 -18.86 5.24 2.10
N ALA A 33 -19.25 5.62 0.88
CA ALA A 33 -19.70 6.98 0.54
C ALA A 33 -20.79 7.62 1.46
N PRO A 34 -21.72 6.86 2.10
CA PRO A 34 -22.69 7.42 3.04
C PRO A 34 -22.07 7.93 4.34
N TYR A 35 -20.80 7.62 4.59
CA TYR A 35 -20.02 8.05 5.74
C TYR A 35 -18.91 9.01 5.26
N PRO A 36 -19.19 10.31 5.10
CA PRO A 36 -18.30 11.22 4.37
C PRO A 36 -16.89 11.32 4.97
N GLU A 37 -16.78 11.23 6.30
CA GLU A 37 -15.50 11.24 7.00
C GLU A 37 -14.65 9.99 6.74
N VAL A 38 -15.28 8.83 6.60
CA VAL A 38 -14.63 7.56 6.25
C VAL A 38 -14.22 7.56 4.78
N ALA A 39 -15.13 7.95 3.88
CA ALA A 39 -14.82 8.04 2.46
C ALA A 39 -13.68 9.02 2.17
N ARG A 40 -13.67 10.17 2.86
CA ARG A 40 -12.55 11.12 2.80
C ARG A 40 -11.24 10.52 3.30
N PHE A 41 -11.27 9.83 4.45
CA PHE A 41 -10.08 9.17 4.98
C PHE A 41 -9.48 8.18 3.96
N TRP A 42 -10.31 7.33 3.34
CA TRP A 42 -9.85 6.42 2.30
C TRP A 42 -9.32 7.12 1.04
N HIS A 43 -9.90 8.26 0.64
CA HIS A 43 -9.34 9.06 -0.45
C HIS A 43 -7.97 9.66 -0.11
N GLU A 44 -7.75 10.08 1.13
CA GLU A 44 -6.45 10.60 1.58
C GLU A 44 -5.39 9.49 1.55
N MET A 45 -5.72 8.28 2.03
CA MET A 45 -4.83 7.11 1.94
C MET A 45 -4.51 6.78 0.46
N ALA A 46 -5.52 6.70 -0.41
CA ALA A 46 -5.31 6.42 -1.83
C ALA A 46 -4.36 7.44 -2.50
N HIS A 47 -4.48 8.72 -2.15
CA HIS A 47 -3.62 9.76 -2.69
C HIS A 47 -2.15 9.57 -2.26
N GLU A 48 -1.90 9.07 -1.04
CA GLU A 48 -0.55 8.77 -0.56
C GLU A 48 0.08 7.62 -1.37
N GLU A 49 -0.68 6.56 -1.66
CA GLU A 49 -0.17 5.45 -2.49
C GLU A 49 0.20 5.89 -3.91
N THR A 50 -0.57 6.81 -4.51
CA THR A 50 -0.19 7.40 -5.80
C THR A 50 1.16 8.13 -5.71
N VAL A 51 1.44 8.82 -4.60
CA VAL A 51 2.71 9.50 -4.39
C VAL A 51 3.85 8.50 -4.21
N HIS A 52 3.60 7.38 -3.53
CA HIS A 52 4.58 6.30 -3.36
C HIS A 52 4.95 5.65 -4.68
N ALA A 53 3.95 5.23 -5.47
CA ALA A 53 4.15 4.63 -6.79
C ALA A 53 5.03 5.52 -7.68
N ARG A 54 4.71 6.81 -7.77
CA ARG A 54 5.49 7.79 -8.55
C ARG A 54 6.91 7.98 -8.02
N THR A 55 7.09 7.91 -6.71
CA THR A 55 8.41 8.04 -6.09
C THR A 55 9.27 6.81 -6.39
N LEU A 56 8.69 5.61 -6.38
CA LEU A 56 9.37 4.37 -6.79
C LEU A 56 9.76 4.40 -8.27
N GLU A 57 8.86 4.87 -9.16
CA GLU A 57 9.17 5.06 -10.58
C GLU A 57 10.35 6.02 -10.78
N ARG A 58 10.34 7.15 -10.09
CA ARG A 58 11.44 8.12 -10.14
C ARG A 58 12.74 7.55 -9.60
N LEU A 59 12.70 6.77 -8.52
CA LEU A 59 13.88 6.11 -7.97
C LEU A 59 14.48 5.12 -8.97
N ARG A 60 13.63 4.37 -9.66
CA ARG A 60 14.04 3.45 -10.74
C ARG A 60 14.71 4.20 -11.89
N GLU A 61 14.14 5.32 -12.35
CA GLU A 61 14.70 6.13 -13.45
C GLU A 61 16.10 6.71 -13.13
N LEU A 62 16.40 6.91 -11.85
CA LEU A 62 17.71 7.40 -11.41
C LEU A 62 18.77 6.30 -11.32
N GLN A 63 18.41 5.02 -11.47
CA GLN A 63 19.36 3.92 -11.42
C GLN A 63 20.12 3.75 -12.73
N ALA A 64 21.39 3.36 -12.62
CA ALA A 64 22.17 2.92 -13.76
C ALA A 64 21.61 1.57 -14.28
N SER A 65 21.72 1.32 -15.60
CA SER A 65 21.22 0.08 -16.21
C SER A 65 21.85 -1.15 -15.56
N GLU A 66 23.14 -1.07 -15.22
CA GLU A 66 23.88 -2.15 -14.57
C GLU A 66 23.30 -2.54 -13.20
N VAL A 67 22.72 -1.59 -12.48
CA VAL A 67 22.02 -1.85 -11.21
C VAL A 67 20.65 -2.46 -11.48
N LEU A 68 19.92 -1.91 -12.45
CA LEU A 68 18.58 -2.37 -12.82
C LEU A 68 18.57 -3.81 -13.34
N ASP A 69 19.63 -4.21 -14.05
CA ASP A 69 19.82 -5.55 -14.61
C ASP A 69 20.50 -6.50 -13.61
N SER A 70 20.93 -6.00 -12.44
CA SER A 70 21.55 -6.84 -11.42
C SER A 70 20.52 -7.75 -10.73
N PRO A 71 20.92 -8.94 -10.25
CA PRO A 71 20.05 -9.81 -9.48
C PRO A 71 19.54 -9.09 -8.23
N ALA A 72 18.23 -9.11 -8.02
CA ALA A 72 17.63 -8.70 -6.76
C ALA A 72 17.84 -9.77 -5.68
N ASP A 73 17.71 -9.37 -4.42
CA ASP A 73 17.71 -10.31 -3.31
C ASP A 73 16.52 -11.29 -3.45
N PRO A 74 16.75 -12.61 -3.50
CA PRO A 74 15.68 -13.61 -3.71
C PRO A 74 14.65 -13.65 -2.59
N CYS A 75 15.03 -13.34 -1.34
CA CYS A 75 14.10 -13.27 -0.21
C CYS A 75 13.12 -12.12 -0.42
N MET A 76 13.61 -11.00 -0.92
CA MET A 76 12.80 -9.82 -1.16
C MET A 76 11.89 -9.96 -2.37
N LEU A 77 12.38 -10.55 -3.46
CA LEU A 77 11.55 -10.92 -4.60
C LEU A 77 10.38 -11.80 -4.15
N GLN A 78 10.66 -12.84 -3.37
CA GLN A 78 9.62 -13.73 -2.86
C GLN A 78 8.59 -12.99 -1.98
N LYS A 79 9.02 -12.03 -1.15
CA LYS A 79 8.10 -11.21 -0.34
C LYS A 79 7.26 -10.28 -1.21
N ALA A 80 7.90 -9.59 -2.15
CA ALA A 80 7.24 -8.68 -3.07
C ALA A 80 6.23 -9.43 -3.96
N GLU A 81 6.55 -10.63 -4.43
CA GLU A 81 5.63 -11.51 -5.16
C GLU A 81 4.43 -11.91 -4.30
N ARG A 82 4.66 -12.34 -3.05
CA ARG A 82 3.55 -12.71 -2.14
C ARG A 82 2.60 -11.53 -1.92
N ASN A 83 3.14 -10.33 -1.75
CA ASN A 83 2.34 -9.12 -1.53
C ASN A 83 1.68 -8.62 -2.82
N ALA A 84 2.34 -8.75 -3.96
CA ALA A 84 1.77 -8.43 -5.28
C ALA A 84 0.64 -9.40 -5.70
N HIS A 85 0.56 -10.58 -5.07
CA HIS A 85 -0.42 -11.63 -5.34
C HIS A 85 -1.62 -11.65 -4.40
N GLU A 86 -1.79 -10.68 -3.50
CA GLU A 86 -3.02 -10.62 -2.72
C GLU A 86 -4.16 -10.01 -3.53
N ASP A 87 -5.29 -10.71 -3.53
CA ASP A 87 -6.57 -10.33 -4.13
C ASP A 87 -7.22 -9.12 -3.39
N ILE A 88 -6.42 -8.12 -3.00
CA ILE A 88 -6.82 -7.02 -2.11
C ILE A 88 -7.95 -6.19 -2.72
N ILE A 89 -7.94 -6.05 -4.05
CA ILE A 89 -8.98 -5.38 -4.81
C ILE A 89 -10.31 -6.13 -4.66
N GLU A 90 -10.34 -7.45 -4.87
CA GLU A 90 -11.58 -8.21 -4.69
C GLU A 90 -11.98 -8.33 -3.22
N ARG A 91 -11.01 -8.42 -2.30
CA ARG A 91 -11.30 -8.38 -0.86
C ARG A 91 -11.98 -7.07 -0.49
N ALA A 92 -11.51 -5.92 -0.99
CA ALA A 92 -12.16 -4.63 -0.79
C ALA A 92 -13.58 -4.57 -1.38
N ARG A 93 -13.82 -5.25 -2.52
CA ARG A 93 -15.17 -5.39 -3.08
C ARG A 93 -16.09 -6.27 -2.23
N ARG A 94 -15.53 -7.13 -1.38
CA ARG A 94 -16.28 -8.14 -0.61
C ARG A 94 -16.40 -7.85 0.88
N VAL A 95 -15.74 -6.80 1.41
CA VAL A 95 -15.90 -6.44 2.83
C VAL A 95 -17.37 -6.19 3.17
N SER A 96 -17.81 -6.73 4.29
CA SER A 96 -19.22 -6.76 4.71
C SER A 96 -19.61 -5.52 5.52
N ASP A 97 -18.63 -4.94 6.22
CA ASP A 97 -18.79 -3.78 7.09
C ASP A 97 -17.48 -2.97 7.18
N LEU A 98 -17.52 -1.84 7.87
CA LEU A 98 -16.35 -0.98 8.03
C LEU A 98 -15.26 -1.60 8.91
N GLU A 99 -15.56 -2.59 9.75
CA GLU A 99 -14.55 -3.29 10.53
C GLU A 99 -13.71 -4.19 9.62
N GLU A 100 -14.33 -4.93 8.72
CA GLU A 100 -13.60 -5.73 7.73
C GLU A 100 -12.75 -4.84 6.80
N ALA A 101 -13.27 -3.68 6.39
CA ALA A 101 -12.49 -2.69 5.64
C ALA A 101 -11.27 -2.19 6.43
N TYR A 102 -11.47 -1.86 7.70
CA TYR A 102 -10.41 -1.40 8.60
C TYR A 102 -9.33 -2.48 8.81
N GLN A 103 -9.73 -3.74 9.03
CA GLN A 103 -8.79 -4.86 9.18
C GLN A 103 -8.04 -5.16 7.88
N LEU A 104 -8.71 -5.04 6.72
CA LEU A 104 -8.05 -5.17 5.42
C LEU A 104 -6.96 -4.11 5.24
N ALA A 105 -7.27 -2.83 5.50
CA ALA A 105 -6.29 -1.75 5.44
C ALA A 105 -5.10 -2.02 6.36
N HIS A 106 -5.34 -2.39 7.62
CA HIS A 106 -4.26 -2.76 8.55
C HIS A 106 -3.38 -3.91 8.04
N ALA A 107 -3.97 -4.94 7.43
CA ALA A 107 -3.21 -6.05 6.87
C ALA A 107 -2.32 -5.59 5.71
N VAL A 108 -2.85 -4.76 4.81
CA VAL A 108 -2.12 -4.22 3.66
C VAL A 108 -0.98 -3.32 4.12
N GLU A 109 -1.24 -2.36 5.00
CA GLU A 109 -0.20 -1.44 5.49
C GLU A 109 0.95 -2.19 6.18
N ASN A 110 0.64 -3.19 7.01
CA ASN A 110 1.69 -3.99 7.63
C ASN A 110 2.49 -4.82 6.60
N SER A 111 1.85 -5.27 5.52
CA SER A 111 2.52 -6.03 4.45
C SER A 111 3.42 -5.12 3.58
N GLU A 112 2.95 -3.92 3.28
CA GLU A 112 3.62 -2.93 2.44
C GLU A 112 4.85 -2.35 3.13
N VAL A 113 4.70 -1.97 4.40
CA VAL A 113 5.81 -1.57 5.29
C VAL A 113 6.90 -2.63 5.28
N ASN A 114 6.57 -3.91 5.25
CA ASN A 114 7.60 -4.95 5.26
C ASN A 114 8.28 -5.13 3.89
N ALA A 115 7.57 -5.07 2.76
CA ALA A 115 8.17 -5.32 1.45
C ALA A 115 8.88 -4.11 0.85
N VAL A 116 8.24 -2.93 0.89
CA VAL A 116 8.78 -1.71 0.27
C VAL A 116 9.92 -1.13 1.11
N PHE A 117 9.85 -1.23 2.44
CA PHE A 117 10.94 -0.77 3.30
C PHE A 117 12.19 -1.65 3.17
N GLU A 118 12.02 -2.97 3.08
CA GLU A 118 13.13 -3.88 2.82
C GLU A 118 13.76 -3.61 1.44
N LEU A 119 12.95 -3.27 0.42
CA LEU A 119 13.42 -2.80 -0.89
C LEU A 119 14.36 -1.62 -0.79
N LEU A 120 13.92 -0.59 -0.08
CA LEU A 120 14.65 0.65 0.07
C LEU A 120 15.92 0.45 0.91
N LEU A 121 15.90 -0.45 1.89
CA LEU A 121 17.06 -0.74 2.75
C LEU A 121 18.23 -1.39 2.03
N THR A 122 17.95 -2.32 1.12
CA THR A 122 18.99 -3.12 0.47
C THR A 122 19.46 -2.51 -0.84
N THR A 123 18.56 -1.86 -1.59
CA THR A 123 18.90 -1.24 -2.88
C THR A 123 19.50 0.15 -2.69
N PHE A 124 19.13 0.84 -1.61
CA PHE A 124 19.63 2.18 -1.27
C PHE A 124 20.27 2.20 0.11
N PRO A 125 21.48 1.62 0.25
CA PRO A 125 22.25 1.73 1.50
C PRO A 125 22.67 3.18 1.78
N GLU A 126 22.78 4.02 0.74
CA GLU A 126 22.92 5.46 0.88
C GLU A 126 21.55 6.18 0.80
N ASP A 127 21.34 7.07 1.76
CA ASP A 127 20.01 7.53 2.14
C ASP A 127 19.63 8.81 1.36
N SER A 128 19.26 8.60 0.08
CA SER A 128 18.76 9.66 -0.80
C SER A 128 17.49 10.31 -0.22
N ALA A 129 17.21 11.57 -0.57
CA ALA A 129 16.02 12.28 -0.06
C ALA A 129 14.71 11.52 -0.35
N SER A 130 14.62 10.85 -1.51
CA SER A 130 13.48 10.03 -1.90
C SER A 130 13.39 8.71 -1.10
N SER A 131 14.52 8.05 -0.80
CA SER A 131 14.55 6.89 0.11
C SER A 131 14.09 7.27 1.51
N LYS A 132 14.61 8.38 2.05
CA LYS A 132 14.20 8.92 3.37
C LYS A 132 12.72 9.25 3.43
N PHE A 133 12.21 9.89 2.38
CA PHE A 133 10.78 10.22 2.28
C PHE A 133 9.92 8.96 2.38
N LEU A 134 10.14 7.95 1.53
CA LEU A 134 9.36 6.71 1.55
C LEU A 134 9.45 5.98 2.90
N ARG A 135 10.63 5.95 3.53
CA ARG A 135 10.80 5.33 4.86
C ARG A 135 9.94 5.99 5.94
N VAL A 136 9.82 7.32 5.90
CA VAL A 136 8.98 8.06 6.84
C VAL A 136 7.50 7.79 6.55
N GLN A 137 7.09 7.86 5.28
CA GLN A 137 5.69 7.67 4.90
C GLN A 137 5.17 6.25 5.21
N LEU A 138 5.96 5.21 4.95
CA LEU A 138 5.58 3.83 5.29
C LEU A 138 5.27 3.67 6.79
N HIS A 139 6.04 4.33 7.66
CA HIS A 139 5.77 4.28 9.10
C HIS A 139 4.53 5.10 9.50
N GLU A 140 4.18 6.11 8.71
CA GLU A 140 3.05 7.00 8.98
C GLU A 140 1.71 6.35 8.66
N HIS A 141 1.57 5.49 7.65
CA HIS A 141 0.28 4.90 7.30
C HIS A 141 -0.33 4.04 8.42
N VAL A 142 0.45 3.13 9.00
CA VAL A 142 0.01 2.32 10.15
C VAL A 142 -0.40 3.23 11.33
N GLN A 143 0.34 4.32 11.54
CA GLN A 143 0.00 5.31 12.57
C GLN A 143 -1.27 6.09 12.23
N ARG A 144 -1.51 6.45 10.98
CA ARG A 144 -2.73 7.17 10.54
C ARG A 144 -3.98 6.33 10.75
N LEU A 145 -3.92 5.03 10.47
CA LEU A 145 -5.02 4.11 10.77
C LEU A 145 -5.36 4.09 12.28
N MET A 146 -4.39 4.29 13.16
CA MET A 146 -4.64 4.30 14.61
C MET A 146 -5.03 5.67 15.18
N THR A 147 -4.47 6.74 14.61
CA THR A 147 -4.54 8.09 15.22
C THR A 147 -5.45 9.06 14.48
N SER A 148 -5.70 8.81 13.19
CA SER A 148 -6.40 9.72 12.28
C SER A 148 -7.67 9.12 11.68
N PHE A 149 -7.96 7.84 11.96
CA PHE A 149 -9.23 7.23 11.58
C PHE A 149 -10.39 7.97 12.26
N PRO A 150 -11.54 8.19 11.59
CA PRO A 150 -12.57 9.07 12.13
C PRO A 150 -13.08 8.59 13.49
N SER A 151 -13.09 9.49 14.47
CA SER A 151 -13.32 9.15 15.88
C SER A 151 -14.71 8.58 16.17
N ALA A 152 -15.70 8.89 15.33
CA ALA A 152 -17.03 8.29 15.39
C ALA A 152 -17.01 6.75 15.18
N TYR A 153 -15.92 6.23 14.58
CA TYR A 153 -15.69 4.82 14.30
C TYR A 153 -14.45 4.27 15.02
N SER A 154 -14.05 4.86 16.15
CA SER A 154 -12.91 4.37 16.94
C SER A 154 -13.16 2.98 17.53
N GLU A 155 -14.42 2.64 17.79
CA GLU A 155 -14.83 1.37 18.37
C GLU A 155 -15.21 0.33 17.31
N VAL A 156 -14.89 -0.93 17.57
CA VAL A 156 -15.27 -2.07 16.70
C VAL A 156 -16.79 -2.12 16.49
N ILE A 157 -17.57 -1.85 17.55
CA ILE A 157 -19.04 -1.90 17.49
C ILE A 157 -19.58 -0.86 16.50
N THR A 158 -19.04 0.35 16.52
CA THR A 158 -19.44 1.41 15.60
C THR A 158 -19.05 1.09 14.15
N ARG A 159 -17.90 0.43 13.92
CA ARG A 159 -17.48 -0.01 12.58
C ARG A 159 -18.36 -1.13 12.03
N ARG A 160 -18.69 -2.14 12.84
CA ARG A 160 -19.60 -3.23 12.42
C ARG A 160 -21.01 -2.77 12.09
N ALA A 161 -21.46 -1.67 12.68
CA ALA A 161 -22.76 -1.07 12.38
C ALA A 161 -22.76 -0.25 11.07
N ALA A 162 -21.59 0.11 10.55
CA ALA A 162 -21.45 0.88 9.33
C ALA A 162 -21.37 -0.05 8.11
N LEU A 163 -22.44 -0.08 7.32
CA LEU A 163 -22.59 -0.98 6.17
C LEU A 163 -22.33 -0.25 4.86
N PRO A 164 -21.69 -0.88 3.87
CA PRO A 164 -21.40 -0.25 2.59
C PRO A 164 -22.68 -0.01 1.75
N VAL A 165 -22.60 0.87 0.75
CA VAL A 165 -23.74 1.30 -0.09
C VAL A 165 -24.46 0.17 -0.81
N ASP A 166 -23.76 -0.90 -1.11
CA ASP A 166 -24.29 -2.08 -1.79
C ASP A 166 -25.02 -3.05 -0.86
N HIS A 167 -25.03 -2.75 0.45
CA HIS A 167 -25.85 -3.43 1.47
C HIS A 167 -27.10 -2.63 1.87
N LEU A 168 -27.30 -1.42 1.33
CA LEU A 168 -28.40 -0.50 1.66
C LEU A 168 -29.57 -0.57 0.67
#